data_AF-A0A3R6J531-F1
#
_entry.id   AF-A0A3R6J531-F1
#
_cell.length_a   1.000
_cell.length_b   1.000
_cell.length_c   1.000
_cell.angle_alpha   90.00
_cell.angle_beta   90.00
_cell.angle_gamma   90.00
#
_symmetry.space_group_name_H-M   'P 1'
#
loop_
_entity.id
_entity.type
_entity.pdbx_description
1 polymer ?
#
loop_
_entity_poly.entity_id
_entity_poly.type
_entity_poly.pdbx_seq_one_letter_code
_entity_poly.pdbx_strand_id
1 'polypeptide(L)'
;MAKNVNFSWIYFILVCCFISCSSEEIEEEILTYALKSESLFIESSLDIPRRSEGDIIQIREDLLLLVYTKFHGDFYDHSPATLVKRISTDRGKSWSEEAEFINRENSLNVMSASLLKLSNNTIALFYLVKNSNTDCYPVVRFSNDDAETWSEPIACIKPESGYFVMNNSRAIQLSTGRIVIPVSKHSFQDGVFQGNGTIYCYYSDDLGKTWHQGNSVPSAQKGLIFQEPGIIELLNGNILMYIRTNWGWQYYSYSKDKGYSWSKVTSSTLQSPLSPASIARNPYTDALVAVWNMSNEERMPLCVAGSMDEGQSWKRKSILENKKGYSACYPAIEFLSANEMLILYSIAEKEKMGLGSLKIGVYKILSRYVKTKDTPFYLNYRIMKIVYCISDHSRAGGTERTLSIQANHFAEHGHDVHIVTTEIPLREKPAFEFSDKINFHNLNICYEAVNNSMSPVKIWNRIRKGKEHKRKLNELLHVLRPDFTISLFDHELSFLHSLKDGSLKILQYHFSRYSRAIELKYNGALHIRSGLL
;
A
#
# COMPACT_ATOMS: atom_id res chain seq x y z
N MET A 1 61.00 25.62 37.00
CA MET A 1 60.77 26.87 36.24
C MET A 1 60.36 26.44 34.84
N ALA A 2 59.07 26.44 34.46
CA ALA A 2 58.26 27.61 34.09
C ALA A 2 58.97 28.39 32.96
N LYS A 3 58.42 28.67 31.76
CA LYS A 3 57.07 29.12 31.37
C LYS A 3 56.91 28.95 29.85
N ASN A 4 55.78 28.42 29.38
CA ASN A 4 54.62 29.13 28.84
C ASN A 4 54.90 30.05 27.64
N VAL A 5 54.41 29.63 26.46
CA VAL A 5 53.87 30.55 25.45
C VAL A 5 52.40 30.18 25.28
N ASN A 6 51.53 31.12 25.65
CA ASN A 6 50.09 30.97 25.78
C ASN A 6 49.45 31.69 24.59
N PHE A 7 48.71 30.97 23.76
CA PHE A 7 47.86 31.54 22.70
C PHE A 7 46.51 31.88 23.32
N SER A 8 46.35 33.15 23.70
CA SER A 8 45.08 33.78 24.07
C SER A 8 45.23 35.26 23.75
N TRP A 9 44.12 35.93 23.43
CA TRP A 9 43.96 37.37 23.15
C TRP A 9 43.95 37.79 21.69
N ILE A 10 42.91 37.38 20.97
CA ILE A 10 42.11 38.34 20.17
C ILE A 10 40.63 38.09 20.49
N TYR A 11 40.20 38.65 21.62
CA TYR A 11 38.81 38.95 21.94
C TYR A 11 38.76 40.47 22.07
N PHE A 12 38.34 41.17 21.01
CA PHE A 12 37.61 42.45 21.10
C PHE A 12 37.27 43.00 19.71
N ILE A 13 36.29 42.39 19.04
CA ILE A 13 35.19 43.14 18.42
C ILE A 13 33.92 42.36 18.76
N LEU A 14 33.39 42.69 19.95
CA LEU A 14 32.00 42.50 20.32
C LEU A 14 31.18 43.58 19.60
N VAL A 15 29.91 43.26 19.34
CA VAL A 15 28.79 44.10 18.88
C VAL A 15 28.44 43.95 17.38
N CYS A 16 27.15 43.63 17.17
CA CYS A 16 26.43 43.42 15.91
C CYS A 16 26.50 42.03 15.26
N CYS A 17 25.84 41.05 15.90
CA CYS A 17 24.84 40.17 15.24
C CYS A 17 24.15 39.30 16.30
N PHE A 18 23.46 39.95 17.26
CA PHE A 18 22.33 39.33 17.92
C PHE A 18 21.15 39.42 16.96
N ILE A 19 20.97 38.40 16.12
CA ILE A 19 19.67 38.10 15.52
C ILE A 19 19.30 36.72 16.05
N SER A 20 18.38 36.75 17.02
CA SER A 20 17.37 35.72 17.30
C SER A 20 17.50 34.45 16.47
N CYS A 21 18.25 33.47 16.95
CA CYS A 21 18.04 32.10 16.52
C CYS A 21 16.84 31.59 17.32
N SER A 22 15.65 31.72 16.72
CA SER A 22 14.43 31.13 17.23
C SER A 22 14.62 29.62 17.32
N SER A 23 14.69 29.12 18.55
CA SER A 23 14.39 27.72 18.86
C SER A 23 12.90 27.52 18.68
N GLU A 24 12.48 26.91 17.56
CA GLU A 24 11.29 26.06 17.46
C GLU A 24 11.21 25.42 16.07
N GLU A 25 11.03 24.10 16.08
CA GLU A 25 10.64 23.20 14.97
C GLU A 25 11.61 23.03 13.78
N ILE A 26 12.58 22.13 13.97
CA ILE A 26 13.09 21.33 12.84
C ILE A 26 11.93 20.40 12.42
N GLU A 27 11.29 20.73 11.29
CA GLU A 27 10.19 19.97 10.69
C GLU A 27 10.49 18.47 10.62
N GLU A 28 9.48 17.69 11.03
CA GLU A 28 9.37 16.23 10.96
C GLU A 28 10.02 15.66 9.69
N GLU A 29 10.92 14.68 9.87
CA GLU A 29 11.45 13.85 8.79
C GLU A 29 10.34 13.35 7.85
N ILE A 30 10.34 13.90 6.64
CA ILE A 30 9.52 13.52 5.50
C ILE A 30 9.79 12.05 5.18
N LEU A 31 8.81 11.17 5.38
CA LEU A 31 8.85 9.81 4.84
C LEU A 31 8.51 9.88 3.34
N THR A 32 9.53 9.88 2.49
CA THR A 32 9.37 10.15 1.06
C THR A 32 8.85 8.91 0.31
N TYR A 33 7.72 9.04 -0.37
CA TYR A 33 7.38 8.14 -1.47
C TYR A 33 8.41 8.36 -2.58
N ALA A 34 9.14 7.31 -2.98
CA ALA A 34 10.06 7.37 -4.10
C ALA A 34 9.43 6.77 -5.34
N LEU A 35 9.38 7.55 -6.42
CA LEU A 35 9.16 7.00 -7.75
C LEU A 35 10.33 6.07 -8.08
N LYS A 36 10.04 4.80 -8.32
CA LYS A 36 11.05 3.80 -8.70
C LYS A 36 11.33 3.88 -10.20
N SER A 37 10.27 3.97 -10.99
CA SER A 37 10.32 4.02 -12.45
C SER A 37 8.97 4.43 -13.03
N GLU A 38 9.00 5.06 -14.20
CA GLU A 38 7.85 5.13 -15.08
C GLU A 38 7.53 3.71 -15.59
N SER A 39 6.26 3.32 -15.49
CA SER A 39 5.76 2.00 -15.89
C SER A 39 5.15 2.03 -17.29
N LEU A 40 4.39 3.09 -17.58
CA LEU A 40 3.75 3.30 -18.86
C LEU A 40 3.55 4.79 -19.08
N PHE A 41 3.85 5.27 -20.27
CA PHE A 41 3.44 6.59 -20.74
C PHE A 41 2.83 6.43 -22.12
N ILE A 42 1.57 6.85 -22.27
CA ILE A 42 0.85 6.78 -23.55
C ILE A 42 0.56 8.20 -23.97
N GLU A 43 1.32 8.67 -24.95
CA GLU A 43 1.24 10.04 -25.43
C GLU A 43 -0.05 10.29 -26.23
N SER A 44 -0.67 11.47 -26.03
CA SER A 44 -1.70 11.96 -26.95
C SER A 44 -1.10 12.31 -28.30
N SER A 45 -1.84 12.08 -29.38
CA SER A 45 -1.49 12.53 -30.73
C SER A 45 -2.60 13.43 -31.29
N LEU A 46 -2.42 13.93 -32.51
CA LEU A 46 -3.51 14.65 -33.20
C LEU A 46 -4.71 13.73 -33.46
N ASP A 47 -4.47 12.46 -33.83
CA ASP A 47 -5.53 11.49 -34.12
C ASP A 47 -6.23 11.00 -32.83
N ILE A 48 -5.44 10.79 -31.77
CA ILE A 48 -5.92 10.34 -30.45
C ILE A 48 -5.53 11.40 -29.41
N PRO A 49 -6.32 12.48 -29.28
CA PRO A 49 -5.95 13.66 -28.53
C PRO A 49 -6.05 13.50 -27.01
N ARG A 50 -6.72 12.44 -26.52
CA ARG A 50 -6.87 12.19 -25.09
C ARG A 50 -6.99 10.70 -24.75
N ARG A 51 -6.18 10.30 -23.77
CA ARG A 51 -6.23 9.03 -23.05
C ARG A 51 -6.24 9.34 -21.56
N SER A 52 -7.36 9.06 -20.90
CA SER A 52 -7.56 9.45 -19.51
C SER A 52 -8.67 8.64 -18.85
N GLU A 53 -8.96 8.98 -17.59
CA GLU A 53 -10.02 8.38 -16.77
C GLU A 53 -10.06 6.86 -16.84
N GLY A 54 -8.93 6.28 -16.45
CA GLY A 54 -8.76 4.84 -16.34
C GLY A 54 -8.67 4.36 -14.90
N ASP A 55 -8.56 3.05 -14.77
CA ASP A 55 -8.35 2.37 -13.49
C ASP A 55 -7.44 1.18 -13.69
N ILE A 56 -6.80 0.76 -12.60
CA ILE A 56 -5.91 -0.41 -12.57
C ILE A 56 -6.42 -1.35 -11.49
N ILE A 57 -6.42 -2.66 -11.76
CA ILE A 57 -6.69 -3.66 -10.74
C ILE A 57 -5.78 -4.87 -10.89
N GLN A 58 -5.33 -5.42 -9.75
CA GLN A 58 -4.68 -6.72 -9.70
C GLN A 58 -5.72 -7.84 -9.66
N ILE A 59 -5.93 -8.49 -10.81
CA ILE A 59 -6.88 -9.60 -10.94
C ILE A 59 -6.33 -10.84 -10.22
N ARG A 60 -5.05 -11.14 -10.41
CA ARG A 60 -4.30 -12.24 -9.76
C ARG A 60 -2.86 -11.80 -9.46
N GLU A 61 -2.09 -12.59 -8.71
CA GLU A 61 -0.71 -12.23 -8.33
C GLU A 61 0.17 -11.82 -9.51
N ASP A 62 -0.06 -12.43 -10.67
CA ASP A 62 0.69 -12.28 -11.90
C ASP A 62 -0.08 -11.51 -12.99
N LEU A 63 -1.26 -10.95 -12.73
CA LEU A 63 -2.08 -10.31 -13.76
C LEU A 63 -2.68 -9.01 -13.26
N LEU A 64 -2.23 -7.91 -13.86
CA LEU A 64 -2.83 -6.58 -13.76
C LEU A 64 -3.64 -6.29 -15.01
N LEU A 65 -4.79 -5.66 -14.81
CA LEU A 65 -5.61 -5.08 -15.85
C LEU A 65 -5.60 -3.56 -15.70
N LEU A 66 -5.32 -2.87 -16.80
CA LEU A 66 -5.52 -1.44 -16.98
C LEU A 66 -6.69 -1.26 -17.96
N VAL A 67 -7.67 -0.44 -17.59
CA VAL A 67 -8.73 0.04 -18.50
C VAL A 67 -8.72 1.56 -18.49
N TYR A 68 -8.81 2.20 -19.66
CA TYR A 68 -8.90 3.65 -19.76
C TYR A 68 -9.76 4.09 -20.96
N THR A 69 -10.11 5.36 -20.96
CA THR A 69 -10.89 5.98 -22.03
C THR A 69 -9.96 6.48 -23.12
N LYS A 70 -10.24 6.13 -24.38
CA LYS A 70 -9.54 6.62 -25.57
C LYS A 70 -10.50 7.50 -26.37
N PHE A 71 -10.23 8.80 -26.42
CA PHE A 71 -11.03 9.76 -27.17
C PHE A 71 -10.49 9.92 -28.59
N HIS A 72 -11.40 10.09 -29.54
CA HIS A 72 -11.13 10.21 -30.96
C HIS A 72 -11.57 11.59 -31.47
N GLY A 73 -10.81 12.16 -32.40
CA GLY A 73 -11.12 13.44 -33.04
C GLY A 73 -10.80 14.68 -32.20
N ASP A 74 -11.29 14.76 -30.96
CA ASP A 74 -11.01 15.89 -30.05
C ASP A 74 -10.90 15.44 -28.58
N PHE A 75 -10.34 16.27 -27.68
CA PHE A 75 -10.09 15.96 -26.28
C PHE A 75 -11.26 16.30 -25.34
N TYR A 76 -12.36 16.87 -25.84
CA TYR A 76 -13.52 17.26 -25.03
C TYR A 76 -14.32 16.07 -24.49
N ASP A 77 -15.05 16.29 -23.38
CA ASP A 77 -15.87 15.25 -22.72
C ASP A 77 -17.03 14.71 -23.58
N HIS A 78 -17.38 15.38 -24.68
CA HIS A 78 -18.42 14.93 -25.62
C HIS A 78 -17.85 14.27 -26.88
N SER A 79 -16.53 14.25 -27.03
CA SER A 79 -15.90 13.61 -28.18
C SER A 79 -16.16 12.10 -28.16
N PRO A 80 -16.25 11.45 -29.33
CA PRO A 80 -16.35 10.00 -29.41
C PRO A 80 -15.23 9.32 -28.64
N ALA A 81 -15.56 8.33 -27.83
CA ALA A 81 -14.57 7.58 -27.07
C ALA A 81 -14.92 6.10 -26.96
N THR A 82 -13.87 5.27 -26.86
CA THR A 82 -13.95 3.83 -26.61
C THR A 82 -13.20 3.48 -25.33
N LEU A 83 -13.53 2.35 -24.69
CA LEU A 83 -12.69 1.80 -23.63
C LEU A 83 -11.68 0.84 -24.22
N VAL A 84 -10.45 1.01 -23.75
CA VAL A 84 -9.31 0.20 -24.11
C VAL A 84 -8.76 -0.50 -22.89
N LYS A 85 -8.26 -1.72 -23.08
CA LYS A 85 -7.56 -2.49 -22.07
C LYS A 85 -6.11 -2.74 -22.44
N ARG A 86 -5.28 -2.85 -21.40
CA ARG A 86 -3.93 -3.41 -21.45
C ARG A 86 -3.76 -4.34 -20.26
N ILE A 87 -2.93 -5.36 -20.42
CA ILE A 87 -2.57 -6.26 -19.32
C ILE A 87 -1.07 -6.19 -19.02
N SER A 88 -0.71 -6.47 -17.79
CA SER A 88 0.68 -6.67 -17.38
C SER A 88 0.82 -7.96 -16.60
N THR A 89 1.80 -8.78 -17.00
CA THR A 89 2.11 -10.06 -16.34
C THR A 89 3.38 -10.03 -15.50
N ASP A 90 3.97 -8.85 -15.33
CA ASP A 90 5.26 -8.65 -14.66
C ASP A 90 5.21 -7.57 -13.58
N ARG A 91 4.01 -7.38 -13.00
CA ARG A 91 3.69 -6.40 -11.95
C ARG A 91 3.87 -4.95 -12.40
N GLY A 92 3.42 -4.65 -13.62
CA GLY A 92 3.42 -3.30 -14.18
C GLY A 92 4.80 -2.84 -14.65
N LYS A 93 5.74 -3.74 -14.96
CA LYS A 93 7.02 -3.33 -15.58
C LYS A 93 6.87 -3.18 -17.09
N SER A 94 6.05 -4.00 -17.71
CA SER A 94 5.65 -3.90 -19.11
C SER A 94 4.15 -4.13 -19.26
N TRP A 95 3.59 -3.62 -20.35
CA TRP A 95 2.17 -3.70 -20.66
C TRP A 95 1.99 -4.19 -22.08
N SER A 96 0.92 -4.95 -22.33
CA SER A 96 0.52 -5.35 -23.68
C SER A 96 0.24 -4.12 -24.55
N GLU A 97 0.11 -4.38 -25.86
CA GLU A 97 -0.49 -3.42 -26.79
C GLU A 97 -1.91 -3.03 -26.35
N GLU A 98 -2.33 -1.84 -26.77
CA GLU A 98 -3.68 -1.30 -26.54
C GLU A 98 -4.71 -2.15 -27.30
N ALA A 99 -5.75 -2.63 -26.61
CA ALA A 99 -6.85 -3.35 -27.22
C ALA A 99 -8.19 -2.66 -26.91
N GLU A 100 -8.89 -2.19 -27.95
CA GLU A 100 -10.26 -1.71 -27.83
C GLU A 100 -11.22 -2.87 -27.57
N PHE A 101 -12.11 -2.73 -26.59
CA PHE A 101 -13.02 -3.82 -26.21
C PHE A 101 -14.44 -3.39 -25.85
N ILE A 102 -14.65 -2.12 -25.46
CA ILE A 102 -16.01 -1.54 -25.36
C ILE A 102 -16.07 -0.35 -26.29
N ASN A 103 -16.93 -0.43 -27.30
CA ASN A 103 -17.20 0.69 -28.19
C ASN A 103 -18.35 1.54 -27.64
N ARG A 104 -18.63 2.67 -28.29
CA ARG A 104 -19.75 3.55 -27.93
C ARG A 104 -21.11 3.08 -28.44
N GLU A 105 -21.16 2.04 -29.28
CA GLU A 105 -22.36 1.69 -30.05
C GLU A 105 -23.03 2.93 -30.68
N ASN A 106 -24.25 3.26 -30.27
CA ASN A 106 -25.02 4.43 -30.72
C ASN A 106 -24.90 5.66 -29.79
N SER A 107 -24.12 5.57 -28.71
CA SER A 107 -23.92 6.67 -27.77
C SER A 107 -22.92 7.70 -28.32
N LEU A 108 -22.88 8.89 -27.72
CA LEU A 108 -21.82 9.87 -28.01
C LEU A 108 -20.46 9.29 -27.63
N ASN A 109 -20.34 8.79 -26.40
CA ASN A 109 -19.16 8.09 -25.92
C ASN A 109 -19.41 7.14 -24.74
N VAL A 110 -18.39 6.35 -24.45
CA VAL A 110 -18.23 5.59 -23.20
C VAL A 110 -16.93 6.04 -22.52
N MET A 111 -16.96 6.29 -21.21
CA MET A 111 -15.81 6.88 -20.51
C MET A 111 -15.80 6.60 -19.00
N SER A 112 -14.73 7.04 -18.33
CA SER A 112 -14.60 7.06 -16.86
C SER A 112 -14.69 5.67 -16.22
N ALA A 113 -13.71 4.83 -16.54
CA ALA A 113 -13.68 3.46 -16.07
C ALA A 113 -13.39 3.38 -14.55
N SER A 114 -14.13 2.51 -13.85
CA SER A 114 -13.76 2.03 -12.51
C SER A 114 -13.77 0.50 -12.50
N LEU A 115 -12.74 -0.12 -11.95
CA LEU A 115 -12.61 -1.56 -11.81
C LEU A 115 -12.79 -1.94 -10.34
N LEU A 116 -13.49 -3.03 -10.09
CA LEU A 116 -13.71 -3.54 -8.74
C LEU A 116 -13.70 -5.06 -8.75
N LYS A 117 -12.82 -5.67 -7.97
CA LYS A 117 -12.84 -7.11 -7.71
C LYS A 117 -13.78 -7.37 -6.53
N LEU A 118 -14.88 -8.05 -6.81
CA LEU A 118 -15.88 -8.39 -5.81
C LEU A 118 -15.41 -9.55 -4.93
N SER A 119 -16.00 -9.68 -3.74
CA SER A 119 -15.73 -10.73 -2.75
C SER A 119 -15.93 -12.16 -3.25
N ASN A 120 -16.70 -12.36 -4.32
CA ASN A 120 -16.87 -13.65 -5.01
C ASN A 120 -15.86 -13.87 -6.15
N ASN A 121 -14.81 -13.02 -6.25
CA ASN A 121 -13.80 -12.97 -7.31
C ASN A 121 -14.28 -12.52 -8.70
N THR A 122 -15.55 -12.16 -8.88
CA THR A 122 -16.02 -11.52 -10.12
C THR A 122 -15.36 -10.15 -10.27
N ILE A 123 -14.92 -9.80 -11.47
CA ILE A 123 -14.45 -8.45 -11.80
C ILE A 123 -15.63 -7.64 -12.33
N ALA A 124 -15.89 -6.49 -11.72
CA ALA A 124 -16.88 -5.52 -12.19
C ALA A 124 -16.17 -4.34 -12.88
N LEU A 125 -16.62 -4.01 -14.08
CA LEU A 125 -16.22 -2.83 -14.84
C LEU A 125 -17.39 -1.85 -14.88
N PHE A 126 -17.20 -0.72 -14.22
CA PHE A 126 -18.12 0.41 -14.29
C PHE A 126 -17.61 1.43 -15.31
N TYR A 127 -18.53 2.02 -16.07
CA TYR A 127 -18.22 3.12 -16.97
C TYR A 127 -19.48 3.94 -17.25
N LEU A 128 -19.30 5.16 -17.73
CA LEU A 128 -20.39 6.02 -18.17
C LEU A 128 -20.78 5.70 -19.60
N VAL A 129 -22.08 5.62 -19.86
CA VAL A 129 -22.66 5.72 -21.19
C VAL A 129 -23.22 7.12 -21.34
N LYS A 130 -22.75 7.86 -22.35
CA LYS A 130 -23.18 9.23 -22.63
C LYS A 130 -23.93 9.28 -23.94
N ASN A 131 -25.25 9.42 -23.89
CA ASN A 131 -26.09 9.44 -25.09
C ASN A 131 -26.28 10.85 -25.64
N SER A 132 -26.25 11.88 -24.79
CA SER A 132 -26.47 13.26 -25.19
C SER A 132 -25.84 14.24 -24.20
N ASN A 133 -26.13 15.54 -24.38
CA ASN A 133 -25.76 16.54 -23.40
C ASN A 133 -26.54 16.40 -22.10
N THR A 134 -27.73 15.78 -22.12
CA THR A 134 -28.61 15.70 -20.94
C THR A 134 -28.79 14.28 -20.42
N ASP A 135 -28.23 13.28 -21.08
CA ASP A 135 -28.31 11.87 -20.69
C ASP A 135 -26.91 11.24 -20.60
N CYS A 136 -26.51 10.95 -19.38
CA CYS A 136 -25.26 10.29 -19.03
C CYS A 136 -25.47 9.50 -17.74
N TYR A 137 -25.12 8.21 -17.73
CA TYR A 137 -25.34 7.34 -16.58
C TYR A 137 -24.29 6.24 -16.49
N PRO A 138 -23.96 5.78 -15.27
CA PRO A 138 -23.08 4.63 -15.08
C PRO A 138 -23.80 3.32 -15.39
N VAL A 139 -23.06 2.41 -16.02
CA VAL A 139 -23.41 1.00 -16.20
C VAL A 139 -22.32 0.13 -15.58
N VAL A 140 -22.64 -1.14 -15.32
CA VAL A 140 -21.69 -2.16 -14.87
C VAL A 140 -21.72 -3.38 -15.79
N ARG A 141 -20.55 -3.94 -16.08
CA ARG A 141 -20.37 -5.26 -16.70
C ARG A 141 -19.57 -6.16 -15.76
N PHE A 142 -19.76 -7.48 -15.88
CA PHE A 142 -19.08 -8.46 -15.04
C PHE A 142 -18.25 -9.44 -15.87
N SER A 143 -17.11 -9.85 -15.33
CA SER A 143 -16.28 -10.93 -15.84
C SER A 143 -16.02 -11.97 -14.75
N ASN A 144 -16.07 -13.25 -15.13
CA ASN A 144 -15.75 -14.40 -14.27
C ASN A 144 -14.56 -15.22 -14.81
N ASP A 145 -13.85 -14.68 -15.80
CA ASP A 145 -12.77 -15.31 -16.56
C ASP A 145 -11.57 -14.36 -16.69
N ASP A 146 -11.19 -13.73 -15.57
CA ASP A 146 -10.02 -12.84 -15.50
C ASP A 146 -10.04 -11.68 -16.53
N ALA A 147 -11.23 -11.12 -16.80
CA ALA A 147 -11.48 -10.04 -17.76
C ALA A 147 -11.22 -10.39 -19.24
N GLU A 148 -11.29 -11.68 -19.57
CA GLU A 148 -11.30 -12.15 -20.96
C GLU A 148 -12.62 -11.78 -21.64
N THR A 149 -13.75 -12.12 -21.03
CA THR A 149 -15.10 -11.78 -21.52
C THR A 149 -15.91 -10.97 -20.51
N TRP A 150 -16.92 -10.26 -21.00
CA TRP A 150 -17.76 -9.36 -20.20
C TRP A 150 -19.24 -9.62 -20.48
N SER A 151 -20.06 -9.57 -19.43
CA SER A 151 -21.53 -9.60 -19.55
C SER A 151 -22.05 -8.40 -20.35
N GLU A 152 -23.33 -8.47 -20.73
CA GLU A 152 -24.09 -7.28 -21.12
C GLU A 152 -24.12 -6.22 -20.01
N PRO A 153 -24.25 -4.92 -20.36
CA PRO A 153 -24.20 -3.86 -19.39
C PRO A 153 -25.51 -3.77 -18.61
N ILE A 154 -25.41 -3.66 -17.28
CA ILE A 154 -26.53 -3.37 -16.39
C ILE A 154 -26.47 -1.89 -16.04
N ALA A 155 -27.55 -1.15 -16.30
CA ALA A 155 -27.62 0.25 -15.93
C ALA A 155 -27.71 0.41 -14.40
N CYS A 156 -26.75 1.12 -13.80
CA CYS A 156 -26.78 1.42 -12.38
C CYS A 156 -27.78 2.55 -12.08
N ILE A 157 -28.02 3.41 -13.07
CA ILE A 157 -29.05 4.44 -13.08
C ILE A 157 -29.80 4.29 -14.40
N LYS A 158 -31.13 4.35 -14.35
CA LYS A 158 -31.97 4.20 -15.54
C LYS A 158 -31.59 5.26 -16.61
N PRO A 159 -31.46 4.87 -17.90
CA PRO A 159 -31.28 5.82 -19.00
C PRO A 159 -32.35 6.91 -19.00
N GLU A 160 -32.03 8.09 -19.53
CA GLU A 160 -32.92 9.26 -19.63
C GLU A 160 -33.32 9.86 -18.27
N SER A 161 -32.65 9.49 -17.18
CA SER A 161 -32.90 10.05 -15.83
C SER A 161 -32.17 11.39 -15.58
N GLY A 162 -31.32 11.80 -16.51
CA GLY A 162 -30.52 13.02 -16.47
C GLY A 162 -29.03 12.78 -16.70
N TYR A 163 -28.22 13.78 -16.36
CA TYR A 163 -26.78 13.76 -16.59
C TYR A 163 -26.02 13.49 -15.28
N PHE A 164 -25.63 12.24 -15.08
CA PHE A 164 -24.90 11.75 -13.92
C PHE A 164 -23.45 11.45 -14.28
N VAL A 165 -22.53 12.10 -13.58
CA VAL A 165 -21.09 11.86 -13.74
C VAL A 165 -20.61 10.99 -12.58
N MET A 166 -19.98 9.87 -12.92
CA MET A 166 -19.15 9.07 -12.02
C MET A 166 -17.71 9.18 -12.51
N ASN A 167 -16.80 9.59 -11.64
CA ASN A 167 -15.40 9.70 -12.01
C ASN A 167 -14.73 8.30 -12.11
N ASN A 168 -13.52 8.21 -12.66
CA ASN A 168 -12.75 6.96 -12.71
C ASN A 168 -12.32 6.50 -11.31
N SER A 169 -12.18 5.18 -11.12
CA SER A 169 -11.72 4.58 -9.86
C SER A 169 -12.55 5.04 -8.64
N ARG A 170 -13.88 4.81 -8.67
CA ARG A 170 -14.82 5.29 -7.64
C ARG A 170 -15.72 4.23 -7.01
N ALA A 171 -15.90 3.08 -7.65
CA ALA A 171 -16.75 2.03 -7.13
C ALA A 171 -16.05 1.29 -5.98
N ILE A 172 -16.76 1.06 -4.86
CA ILE A 172 -16.25 0.24 -3.75
C ILE A 172 -17.26 -0.86 -3.39
N GLN A 173 -16.77 -1.99 -2.89
CA GLN A 173 -17.58 -2.95 -2.15
C GLN A 173 -17.27 -2.79 -0.66
N LEU A 174 -18.30 -2.52 0.14
CA LEU A 174 -18.19 -2.45 1.58
C LEU A 174 -17.91 -3.84 2.18
N SER A 175 -17.35 -3.87 3.38
CA SER A 175 -17.18 -5.07 4.21
C SER A 175 -18.46 -5.89 4.39
N THR A 176 -19.62 -5.23 4.24
CA THR A 176 -20.96 -5.84 4.31
C THR A 176 -21.40 -6.54 3.02
N GLY A 177 -20.62 -6.46 1.94
CA GLY A 177 -20.94 -7.00 0.62
C GLY A 177 -21.67 -6.03 -0.32
N ARG A 178 -22.27 -4.96 0.22
CA ARG A 178 -22.92 -3.90 -0.56
C ARG A 178 -21.92 -3.19 -1.48
N ILE A 179 -22.27 -3.03 -2.74
CA ILE A 179 -21.52 -2.20 -3.69
C ILE A 179 -22.07 -0.77 -3.62
N VAL A 180 -21.20 0.24 -3.62
CA VAL A 180 -21.59 1.65 -3.62
C VAL A 180 -20.84 2.40 -4.71
N ILE A 181 -21.55 3.23 -5.47
CA ILE A 181 -20.98 4.14 -6.47
C ILE A 181 -21.41 5.59 -6.16
N PRO A 182 -20.50 6.56 -6.15
CA PRO A 182 -20.84 7.96 -5.95
C PRO A 182 -21.00 8.69 -7.29
N VAL A 183 -22.04 9.50 -7.44
CA VAL A 183 -22.37 10.21 -8.68
C VAL A 183 -22.72 11.68 -8.42
N SER A 184 -22.40 12.54 -9.39
CA SER A 184 -22.80 13.94 -9.42
C SER A 184 -23.86 14.15 -10.50
N LYS A 185 -25.08 14.54 -10.12
CA LYS A 185 -26.15 14.91 -11.06
C LYS A 185 -26.03 16.39 -11.41
N HIS A 186 -25.75 16.69 -12.68
CA HIS A 186 -25.70 18.07 -13.18
C HIS A 186 -27.02 18.47 -13.85
N SER A 187 -27.33 19.76 -13.77
CA SER A 187 -28.48 20.36 -14.43
C SER A 187 -28.06 21.18 -15.65
N PHE A 188 -29.06 21.51 -16.48
CA PHE A 188 -28.90 22.37 -17.64
C PHE A 188 -29.91 23.50 -17.53
N GLN A 189 -29.47 24.72 -17.80
CA GLN A 189 -30.33 25.90 -17.87
C GLN A 189 -30.17 26.51 -19.25
N ASP A 190 -31.27 26.62 -20.00
CA ASP A 190 -31.29 27.13 -21.38
C ASP A 190 -30.29 26.39 -22.30
N GLY A 191 -30.14 25.07 -22.08
CA GLY A 191 -29.17 24.23 -22.81
C GLY A 191 -27.73 24.30 -22.31
N VAL A 192 -27.43 25.15 -21.31
CA VAL A 192 -26.08 25.36 -20.77
C VAL A 192 -25.85 24.51 -19.52
N PHE A 193 -24.75 23.75 -19.53
CA PHE A 193 -24.31 22.91 -18.41
C PHE A 193 -24.07 23.72 -17.13
N GLN A 194 -24.62 23.26 -16.02
CA GLN A 194 -24.38 23.83 -14.70
C GLN A 194 -23.32 23.02 -13.95
N GLY A 195 -22.19 23.68 -13.67
CA GLY A 195 -21.04 23.05 -13.03
C GLY A 195 -21.28 22.56 -11.61
N ASN A 196 -22.32 23.05 -10.92
CA ASN A 196 -22.70 22.58 -9.58
C ASN A 196 -23.62 21.37 -9.67
N GLY A 197 -23.12 20.22 -9.22
CA GLY A 197 -23.87 18.97 -9.18
C GLY A 197 -24.54 18.71 -7.84
N THR A 198 -25.62 17.93 -7.87
CA THR A 198 -26.18 17.30 -6.67
C THR A 198 -25.57 15.92 -6.52
N ILE A 199 -24.85 15.68 -5.43
CA ILE A 199 -24.19 14.38 -5.21
C ILE A 199 -25.18 13.38 -4.61
N TYR A 200 -25.14 12.16 -5.13
CA TYR A 200 -25.83 10.98 -4.63
C TYR A 200 -24.86 9.81 -4.54
N CYS A 201 -25.20 8.80 -3.73
CA CYS A 201 -24.68 7.46 -3.91
C CYS A 201 -25.80 6.54 -4.39
N TYR A 202 -25.43 5.61 -5.27
CA TYR A 202 -26.25 4.45 -5.62
C TYR A 202 -25.59 3.22 -5.03
N TYR A 203 -26.40 2.26 -4.60
CA TYR A 203 -25.90 1.04 -4.00
C TYR A 203 -26.65 -0.19 -4.49
N SER A 204 -25.97 -1.33 -4.42
CA SER A 204 -26.50 -2.64 -4.76
C SER A 204 -26.18 -3.65 -3.66
N ASP A 205 -27.19 -4.40 -3.24
CA ASP A 205 -27.09 -5.44 -2.22
C ASP A 205 -27.10 -6.86 -2.83
N ASP A 206 -27.14 -6.98 -4.16
CA ASP A 206 -27.29 -8.24 -4.89
C ASP A 206 -26.18 -8.46 -5.95
N LEU A 207 -24.96 -8.00 -5.63
CA LEU A 207 -23.76 -8.07 -6.48
C LEU A 207 -23.89 -7.27 -7.79
N GLY A 208 -24.60 -6.15 -7.75
CA GLY A 208 -24.71 -5.20 -8.86
C GLY A 208 -25.81 -5.51 -9.87
N LYS A 209 -26.75 -6.41 -9.54
CA LYS A 209 -27.88 -6.76 -10.42
C LYS A 209 -28.98 -5.72 -10.35
N THR A 210 -29.27 -5.18 -9.16
CA THR A 210 -30.23 -4.09 -8.94
C THR A 210 -29.61 -2.95 -8.14
N TRP A 211 -30.10 -1.74 -8.37
CA TRP A 211 -29.51 -0.51 -7.84
C TRP A 211 -30.56 0.38 -7.19
N HIS A 212 -30.20 0.95 -6.04
CA HIS A 212 -31.04 1.83 -5.25
C HIS A 212 -30.33 3.17 -5.02
N GLN A 213 -31.10 4.25 -5.08
CA GLN A 213 -30.61 5.60 -4.84
C GLN A 213 -30.64 5.93 -3.34
N GLY A 214 -29.55 6.48 -2.81
CA GLY A 214 -29.51 7.12 -1.48
C GLY A 214 -29.96 8.58 -1.50
N ASN A 215 -29.99 9.20 -0.32
CA ASN A 215 -30.27 10.62 -0.17
C ASN A 215 -29.13 11.48 -0.76
N SER A 216 -29.48 12.69 -1.20
CA SER A 216 -28.49 13.66 -1.66
C SER A 216 -27.61 14.13 -0.51
N VAL A 217 -26.37 14.47 -0.84
CA VAL A 217 -25.44 15.11 0.10
C VAL A 217 -25.91 16.54 0.39
N PRO A 218 -26.15 16.92 1.66
CA PRO A 218 -26.56 18.27 2.00
C PRO A 218 -25.49 19.31 1.68
N SER A 219 -25.86 20.35 0.92
CA SER A 219 -24.95 21.48 0.67
C SER A 219 -24.70 22.30 1.93
N ALA A 220 -23.48 22.79 2.09
CA ALA A 220 -23.09 23.55 3.27
C ALA A 220 -23.39 25.05 3.18
N GLN A 221 -23.30 25.64 1.97
CA GLN A 221 -23.37 27.08 1.76
C GLN A 221 -23.62 27.46 0.29
N LYS A 222 -24.14 28.68 0.06
CA LYS A 222 -24.38 29.24 -1.28
C LYS A 222 -23.06 29.49 -2.01
N GLY A 223 -22.96 29.11 -3.29
CA GLY A 223 -21.77 29.34 -4.13
C GLY A 223 -20.70 28.24 -4.06
N LEU A 224 -20.81 27.30 -3.12
CA LEU A 224 -19.99 26.10 -3.08
C LEU A 224 -20.44 25.13 -4.17
N ILE A 225 -19.54 24.83 -5.11
CA ILE A 225 -19.77 23.91 -6.22
C ILE A 225 -19.31 22.52 -5.79
N PHE A 226 -20.16 21.52 -5.99
CA PHE A 226 -19.79 20.11 -5.90
C PHE A 226 -19.70 19.49 -7.28
N GLN A 227 -18.66 18.70 -7.51
CA GLN A 227 -18.52 17.89 -8.72
C GLN A 227 -18.20 16.45 -8.33
N GLU A 228 -17.22 15.85 -8.98
CA GLU A 228 -16.86 14.44 -8.90
C GLU A 228 -16.49 14.01 -7.45
N PRO A 229 -17.38 13.25 -6.78
CA PRO A 229 -17.07 12.66 -5.49
C PRO A 229 -16.21 11.40 -5.64
N GLY A 230 -15.59 10.98 -4.54
CA GLY A 230 -15.17 9.61 -4.31
C GLY A 230 -15.46 9.18 -2.88
N ILE A 231 -15.38 7.87 -2.64
CA ILE A 231 -15.77 7.27 -1.37
C ILE A 231 -14.77 6.19 -0.94
N ILE A 232 -14.63 6.02 0.36
CA ILE A 232 -13.84 4.94 0.97
C ILE A 232 -14.52 4.48 2.26
N GLU A 233 -14.55 3.17 2.49
CA GLU A 233 -15.01 2.61 3.77
C GLU A 233 -13.93 2.81 4.84
N LEU A 234 -14.34 3.36 5.98
CA LEU A 234 -13.52 3.53 7.16
C LEU A 234 -13.48 2.24 7.99
N LEU A 235 -12.45 2.05 8.82
CA LEU A 235 -12.31 0.82 9.63
C LEU A 235 -13.48 0.57 10.60
N ASN A 236 -14.23 1.62 10.95
CA ASN A 236 -15.43 1.51 11.78
C ASN A 236 -16.73 1.19 10.98
N GLY A 237 -16.63 0.96 9.67
CA GLY A 237 -17.76 0.67 8.77
C GLY A 237 -18.53 1.89 8.28
N ASN A 238 -18.17 3.11 8.72
CA ASN A 238 -18.70 4.33 8.10
C ASN A 238 -18.06 4.55 6.73
N ILE A 239 -18.68 5.38 5.89
CA ILE A 239 -18.10 5.77 4.60
C ILE A 239 -17.67 7.23 4.67
N LEU A 240 -16.41 7.50 4.33
CA LEU A 240 -15.93 8.84 4.04
C LEU A 240 -16.15 9.12 2.55
N MET A 241 -16.83 10.21 2.24
CA MET A 241 -16.88 10.80 0.90
C MET A 241 -15.93 11.99 0.84
N TYR A 242 -15.13 12.07 -0.23
CA TYR A 242 -14.31 13.23 -0.57
C TYR A 242 -14.79 13.84 -1.89
N ILE A 243 -14.81 15.17 -1.97
CA ILE A 243 -15.55 15.90 -3.01
C ILE A 243 -14.66 16.99 -3.64
N ARG A 244 -14.58 16.98 -4.97
CA ARG A 244 -14.02 18.07 -5.79
C ARG A 244 -14.88 19.33 -5.62
N THR A 245 -14.26 20.45 -5.20
CA THR A 245 -14.95 21.74 -5.03
C THR A 245 -14.18 22.92 -5.63
N ASN A 246 -14.86 24.06 -5.78
CA ASN A 246 -14.26 25.33 -6.22
C ASN A 246 -13.75 26.21 -5.06
N TRP A 247 -13.60 25.65 -3.85
CA TRP A 247 -13.37 26.44 -2.63
C TRP A 247 -11.98 26.24 -2.00
N GLY A 248 -11.00 25.80 -2.80
CA GLY A 248 -9.60 25.65 -2.37
C GLY A 248 -9.29 24.38 -1.57
N TRP A 249 -10.26 23.48 -1.37
CA TRP A 249 -10.08 22.25 -0.61
C TRP A 249 -10.91 21.11 -1.21
N GLN A 250 -10.47 19.87 -1.01
CA GLN A 250 -11.39 18.73 -1.06
C GLN A 250 -12.35 18.83 0.14
N TYR A 251 -13.62 18.51 -0.05
CA TYR A 251 -14.61 18.50 1.04
C TYR A 251 -14.94 17.08 1.46
N TYR A 252 -15.25 16.89 2.73
CA TYR A 252 -15.66 15.62 3.30
C TYR A 252 -17.13 15.59 3.68
N SER A 253 -17.75 14.43 3.54
CA SER A 253 -19.02 14.06 4.17
C SER A 253 -18.93 12.60 4.62
N TYR A 254 -19.73 12.23 5.61
CA TYR A 254 -19.70 10.89 6.18
C TYR A 254 -21.09 10.26 6.14
N SER A 255 -21.12 8.98 5.80
CA SER A 255 -22.31 8.12 5.92
C SER A 255 -22.11 7.11 7.03
N LYS A 256 -23.12 6.97 7.90
CA LYS A 256 -23.18 5.97 8.99
C LYS A 256 -24.13 4.82 8.69
N ASP A 257 -24.78 4.85 7.53
CA ASP A 257 -25.85 3.95 7.10
C ASP A 257 -25.55 3.36 5.70
N LYS A 258 -24.27 3.04 5.48
CA LYS A 258 -23.78 2.30 4.30
C LYS A 258 -24.14 2.99 2.98
N GLY A 259 -23.97 4.31 2.93
CA GLY A 259 -24.15 5.14 1.74
C GLY A 259 -25.57 5.63 1.49
N TYR A 260 -26.51 5.37 2.41
CA TYR A 260 -27.90 5.81 2.26
C TYR A 260 -28.09 7.30 2.56
N SER A 261 -27.50 7.84 3.62
CA SER A 261 -27.54 9.27 3.96
C SER A 261 -26.17 9.81 4.36
N TRP A 262 -26.05 11.14 4.34
CA TRP A 262 -24.78 11.85 4.41
C TRP A 262 -24.84 13.01 5.39
N SER A 263 -23.76 13.19 6.16
CA SER A 263 -23.58 14.38 6.99
C SER A 263 -23.46 15.64 6.14
N LYS A 264 -23.67 16.81 6.75
CA LYS A 264 -23.29 18.08 6.14
C LYS A 264 -21.81 18.05 5.73
N VAL A 265 -21.49 18.61 4.57
CA VAL A 265 -20.10 18.68 4.10
C VAL A 265 -19.26 19.63 4.95
N THR A 266 -17.97 19.31 5.10
CA THR A 266 -16.97 20.14 5.77
C THR A 266 -15.68 20.17 4.95
N SER A 267 -14.90 21.25 5.01
CA SER A 267 -13.58 21.27 4.38
C SER A 267 -12.67 20.19 4.98
N SER A 268 -11.91 19.50 4.15
CA SER A 268 -10.84 18.60 4.60
C SER A 268 -9.54 19.36 4.87
N THR A 269 -8.48 18.62 5.19
CA THR A 269 -7.09 19.13 5.28
C THR A 269 -6.31 18.99 3.97
N LEU A 270 -6.97 18.57 2.87
CA LEU A 270 -6.38 18.47 1.52
C LEU A 270 -6.70 19.72 0.70
N GLN A 271 -5.76 20.67 0.71
CA GLN A 271 -5.82 21.86 -0.13
C GLN A 271 -5.83 21.45 -1.60
N SER A 272 -6.79 21.96 -2.37
CA SER A 272 -7.01 21.51 -3.76
C SER A 272 -7.69 22.57 -4.63
N PRO A 273 -7.32 22.70 -5.91
CA PRO A 273 -8.12 23.43 -6.89
C PRO A 273 -9.40 22.64 -7.21
N LEU A 274 -10.18 23.13 -8.17
CA LEU A 274 -11.30 22.40 -8.79
C LEU A 274 -10.79 21.24 -9.66
N SER A 275 -10.26 20.20 -9.01
CA SER A 275 -9.67 19.00 -9.60
C SER A 275 -10.03 17.74 -8.80
N PRO A 276 -10.15 16.57 -9.45
CA PRO A 276 -10.33 15.30 -8.74
C PRO A 276 -9.16 14.95 -7.82
N ALA A 277 -9.49 14.30 -6.70
CA ALA A 277 -8.54 13.52 -5.89
C ALA A 277 -8.87 12.03 -5.98
N SER A 278 -7.99 11.17 -5.49
CA SER A 278 -8.29 9.77 -5.20
C SER A 278 -7.79 9.42 -3.80
N ILE A 279 -8.59 8.68 -3.03
CA ILE A 279 -8.22 8.15 -1.72
C ILE A 279 -8.49 6.65 -1.74
N ALA A 280 -7.45 5.85 -1.52
CA ALA A 280 -7.56 4.39 -1.48
C ALA A 280 -6.94 3.84 -0.19
N ARG A 281 -7.51 2.76 0.34
CA ARG A 281 -6.96 2.04 1.50
C ARG A 281 -5.92 1.03 1.02
N ASN A 282 -4.73 1.08 1.60
CA ASN A 282 -3.72 0.06 1.41
C ASN A 282 -4.16 -1.23 2.14
N PRO A 283 -4.50 -2.32 1.42
CA PRO A 283 -5.03 -3.53 2.05
C PRO A 283 -4.00 -4.31 2.88
N TYR A 284 -2.73 -3.92 2.83
CA TYR A 284 -1.63 -4.56 3.55
C TYR A 284 -1.18 -3.77 4.79
N THR A 285 -1.68 -2.55 5.00
CA THR A 285 -1.26 -1.70 6.13
C THR A 285 -2.40 -0.92 6.76
N ASP A 286 -3.61 -1.00 6.20
CA ASP A 286 -4.79 -0.21 6.53
C ASP A 286 -4.65 1.30 6.39
N ALA A 287 -3.47 1.80 5.99
CA ALA A 287 -3.26 3.21 5.75
C ALA A 287 -4.11 3.71 4.58
N LEU A 288 -4.71 4.89 4.72
CA LEU A 288 -5.27 5.59 3.57
C LEU A 288 -4.15 6.30 2.82
N VAL A 289 -4.21 6.28 1.49
CA VAL A 289 -3.32 7.03 0.61
C VAL A 289 -4.15 7.97 -0.24
N ALA A 290 -3.83 9.26 -0.19
CA ALA A 290 -4.44 10.28 -1.05
C ALA A 290 -3.48 10.64 -2.18
N VAL A 291 -4.01 10.78 -3.39
CA VAL A 291 -3.37 11.43 -4.52
C VAL A 291 -4.24 12.60 -4.96
N TRP A 292 -3.69 13.81 -4.92
CA TRP A 292 -4.43 15.04 -5.22
C TRP A 292 -3.51 16.17 -5.69
N ASN A 293 -4.09 17.25 -6.24
CA ASN A 293 -3.34 18.45 -6.59
C ASN A 293 -3.20 19.38 -5.38
N MET A 294 -2.00 19.52 -4.82
CA MET A 294 -1.76 20.34 -3.62
C MET A 294 -1.57 21.81 -4.01
N SER A 295 -2.67 22.47 -4.36
CA SER A 295 -2.72 23.86 -4.82
C SER A 295 -4.13 24.43 -4.58
N ASN A 296 -4.31 25.75 -4.66
CA ASN A 296 -5.64 26.37 -4.68
C ASN A 296 -6.13 26.71 -6.09
N GLU A 297 -5.23 26.75 -7.07
CA GLU A 297 -5.48 27.38 -8.37
C GLU A 297 -5.25 26.41 -9.52
N GLU A 298 -4.13 25.68 -9.48
CA GLU A 298 -3.66 24.88 -10.61
C GLU A 298 -3.69 23.39 -10.31
N ARG A 299 -3.86 22.57 -11.35
CA ARG A 299 -3.76 21.10 -11.25
C ARG A 299 -2.31 20.62 -11.21
N MET A 300 -1.48 21.30 -10.41
CA MET A 300 -0.06 21.04 -10.19
C MET A 300 0.39 21.74 -8.88
N PRO A 301 1.30 21.16 -8.09
CA PRO A 301 1.85 19.80 -8.21
C PRO A 301 0.79 18.72 -7.95
N LEU A 302 0.95 17.56 -8.60
CA LEU A 302 0.25 16.34 -8.18
C LEU A 302 1.06 15.72 -7.04
N CYS A 303 0.40 15.44 -5.92
CA CYS A 303 1.02 14.97 -4.69
C CYS A 303 0.41 13.67 -4.21
N VAL A 304 1.16 12.96 -3.37
CA VAL A 304 0.72 11.78 -2.62
C VAL A 304 0.96 11.99 -1.12
N ALA A 305 0.09 11.45 -0.27
CA ALA A 305 0.29 11.42 1.17
C ALA A 305 -0.41 10.21 1.79
N GLY A 306 0.04 9.84 2.99
CA GLY A 306 -0.54 8.75 3.78
C GLY A 306 -1.27 9.29 5.01
N SER A 307 -2.31 8.60 5.43
CA SER A 307 -3.03 8.81 6.69
C SER A 307 -3.16 7.49 7.44
N MET A 308 -2.87 7.52 8.74
CA MET A 308 -3.05 6.41 9.68
C MET A 308 -4.24 6.64 10.62
N ASP A 309 -4.95 7.75 10.46
CA ASP A 309 -6.02 8.23 11.34
C ASP A 309 -7.34 8.44 10.57
N GLU A 310 -7.59 7.59 9.57
CA GLU A 310 -8.82 7.56 8.78
C GLU A 310 -9.12 8.88 8.04
N GLY A 311 -8.07 9.56 7.56
CA GLY A 311 -8.15 10.77 6.74
C GLY A 311 -8.25 12.07 7.53
N GLN A 312 -8.10 12.03 8.86
CA GLN A 312 -8.09 13.23 9.70
C GLN A 312 -6.83 14.07 9.46
N SER A 313 -5.66 13.43 9.34
CA SER A 313 -4.41 14.10 9.00
C SER A 313 -3.65 13.36 7.89
N TRP A 314 -3.00 14.13 7.02
CA TRP A 314 -2.22 13.63 5.89
C TRP A 314 -0.75 13.96 6.08
N LYS A 315 0.04 12.91 6.35
CA LYS A 315 1.49 12.98 6.60
C LYS A 315 2.25 12.44 5.40
N ARG A 316 3.59 12.57 5.42
CA ARG A 316 4.48 11.95 4.42
C ARG A 316 4.21 12.45 2.98
N LYS A 317 3.94 13.74 2.83
CA LYS A 317 3.61 14.36 1.55
C LYS A 317 4.80 14.27 0.59
N SER A 318 4.56 13.81 -0.64
CA SER A 318 5.57 13.78 -1.70
C SER A 318 4.97 14.27 -3.02
N ILE A 319 5.81 14.88 -3.86
CA ILE A 319 5.42 15.35 -5.19
C ILE A 319 5.55 14.17 -6.17
N LEU A 320 4.46 13.85 -6.87
CA LEU A 320 4.44 12.85 -7.94
C LEU A 320 4.79 13.46 -9.29
N GLU A 321 4.30 14.67 -9.56
CA GLU A 321 4.46 15.38 -10.82
C GLU A 321 4.43 16.89 -10.55
N ASN A 322 5.33 17.64 -11.20
CA ASN A 322 5.40 19.10 -11.08
C ASN A 322 6.00 19.76 -12.32
N LYS A 323 5.61 19.28 -13.51
CA LYS A 323 6.08 19.82 -14.78
C LYS A 323 5.46 21.20 -15.06
N LYS A 324 6.31 22.23 -15.19
CA LYS A 324 5.89 23.60 -15.53
C LYS A 324 5.16 23.62 -16.88
N GLY A 325 4.05 24.35 -16.95
CA GLY A 325 3.21 24.45 -18.16
C GLY A 325 2.25 23.28 -18.37
N TYR A 326 2.25 22.29 -17.48
CA TYR A 326 1.39 21.12 -17.54
C TYR A 326 0.39 21.09 -16.38
N SER A 327 -0.63 20.25 -16.53
CA SER A 327 -1.62 19.90 -15.52
C SER A 327 -1.73 18.38 -15.44
N ALA A 328 -1.99 17.86 -14.25
CA ALA A 328 -2.21 16.43 -14.03
C ALA A 328 -3.48 16.19 -13.20
N CYS A 329 -4.27 15.17 -13.57
CA CYS A 329 -5.57 14.92 -12.95
C CYS A 329 -6.05 13.47 -13.15
N TYR A 330 -7.24 13.16 -12.62
CA TYR A 330 -7.88 11.84 -12.70
C TYR A 330 -7.02 10.69 -12.14
N PRO A 331 -6.46 10.82 -10.92
CA PRO A 331 -5.61 9.78 -10.39
C PRO A 331 -6.38 8.50 -10.02
N ALA A 332 -5.73 7.35 -10.20
CA ALA A 332 -6.14 6.05 -9.64
C ALA A 332 -4.96 5.36 -8.96
N ILE A 333 -5.23 4.50 -7.98
CA ILE A 333 -4.21 3.89 -7.11
C ILE A 333 -4.46 2.39 -7.03
N GLU A 334 -3.45 1.57 -7.33
CA GLU A 334 -3.49 0.12 -7.15
C GLU A 334 -2.32 -0.34 -6.28
N PHE A 335 -2.58 -1.10 -5.22
CA PHE A 335 -1.55 -1.56 -4.30
C PHE A 335 -1.02 -2.94 -4.71
N LEU A 336 0.29 -3.05 -4.89
CA LEU A 336 0.96 -4.30 -5.25
C LEU A 336 1.58 -5.03 -4.05
N SER A 337 1.77 -4.31 -2.93
CA SER A 337 2.23 -4.81 -1.62
C SER A 337 2.11 -3.71 -0.55
N ALA A 338 2.52 -4.01 0.69
CA ALA A 338 2.57 -3.02 1.78
C ALA A 338 3.38 -1.75 1.47
N ASN A 339 4.37 -1.83 0.58
CA ASN A 339 5.27 -0.72 0.27
C ASN A 339 5.40 -0.41 -1.21
N GLU A 340 4.57 -0.97 -2.08
CA GLU A 340 4.63 -0.77 -3.52
C GLU A 340 3.22 -0.57 -4.08
N MET A 341 3.04 0.48 -4.87
CA MET A 341 1.76 0.81 -5.51
C MET A 341 1.99 1.39 -6.91
N LEU A 342 1.00 1.22 -7.78
CA LEU A 342 0.88 1.90 -9.06
C LEU A 342 0.01 3.13 -8.87
N ILE A 343 0.41 4.25 -9.48
CA ILE A 343 -0.43 5.45 -9.57
C ILE A 343 -0.59 5.78 -11.05
N LEU A 344 -1.84 5.78 -11.49
CA LEU A 344 -2.29 6.24 -12.80
C LEU A 344 -2.69 7.71 -12.70
N TYR A 345 -2.43 8.51 -13.72
CA TYR A 345 -3.03 9.84 -13.90
C TYR A 345 -2.97 10.29 -15.36
N SER A 346 -3.81 11.26 -15.71
CA SER A 346 -3.73 11.99 -16.97
C SER A 346 -2.82 13.20 -16.83
N ILE A 347 -2.03 13.50 -17.85
CA ILE A 347 -1.14 14.67 -17.92
C ILE A 347 -1.16 15.29 -19.31
N ALA A 348 -1.25 16.62 -19.38
CA ALA A 348 -1.17 17.39 -20.62
C ALA A 348 -0.77 18.84 -20.33
N GLU A 349 -0.57 19.62 -21.38
CA GLU A 349 -0.41 21.07 -21.28
C GLU A 349 -1.63 21.71 -20.60
N LYS A 350 -1.42 22.84 -19.91
CA LYS A 350 -2.46 23.51 -19.10
C LYS A 350 -3.70 23.88 -19.92
N GLU A 351 -3.51 24.21 -21.19
CA GLU A 351 -4.54 24.55 -22.16
C GLU A 351 -5.53 23.39 -22.39
N LYS A 352 -5.07 22.15 -22.24
CA LYS A 352 -5.90 20.94 -22.27
C LYS A 352 -6.36 20.49 -20.88
N MET A 353 -6.14 21.31 -19.84
CA MET A 353 -6.53 21.02 -18.44
C MET A 353 -5.95 19.72 -17.87
N GLY A 354 -4.85 19.22 -18.45
CA GLY A 354 -4.24 17.94 -18.09
C GLY A 354 -4.88 16.72 -18.73
N LEU A 355 -5.78 16.90 -19.70
CA LEU A 355 -6.48 15.85 -20.43
C LEU A 355 -5.76 15.58 -21.75
N GLY A 356 -4.97 14.51 -21.82
CA GLY A 356 -4.16 14.22 -23.01
C GLY A 356 -3.47 12.87 -22.92
N SER A 357 -2.32 12.83 -22.26
CA SER A 357 -1.52 11.62 -22.15
C SER A 357 -1.83 10.87 -20.86
N LEU A 358 -1.72 9.54 -20.89
CA LEU A 358 -1.91 8.68 -19.72
C LEU A 358 -0.53 8.28 -19.17
N LYS A 359 -0.35 8.33 -17.85
CA LYS A 359 0.90 7.96 -17.19
C LYS A 359 0.67 7.02 -16.02
N ILE A 360 1.50 6.00 -15.90
CA ILE A 360 1.57 5.07 -14.76
C ILE A 360 2.98 5.11 -14.20
N GLY A 361 3.11 5.36 -12.90
CA GLY A 361 4.36 5.22 -12.15
C GLY A 361 4.29 4.09 -11.13
N VAL A 362 5.43 3.42 -10.89
CA VAL A 362 5.61 2.51 -9.76
C VAL A 362 6.21 3.28 -8.60
N TYR A 363 5.51 3.34 -7.48
CA TYR A 363 5.89 4.09 -6.30
C TYR A 363 6.17 3.16 -5.14
N LYS A 364 7.29 3.40 -4.45
CA LYS A 364 7.66 2.68 -3.23
C LYS A 364 7.64 3.57 -2.00
N ILE A 365 7.11 3.02 -0.93
CA ILE A 365 7.19 3.62 0.41
C ILE A 365 8.58 3.26 0.96
N LEU A 366 9.46 4.26 1.03
CA LEU A 366 10.79 4.09 1.62
C LEU A 366 10.66 4.09 3.16
N SER A 367 10.53 2.91 3.77
CA SER A 367 10.60 2.80 5.22
C SER A 367 12.08 2.74 5.67
N ARG A 368 12.57 3.76 6.37
CA ARG A 368 13.58 3.57 7.41
C ARG A 368 12.83 3.54 8.74
N TYR A 369 12.78 2.36 9.37
CA TYR A 369 12.27 2.12 10.73
C TYR A 369 10.85 2.62 11.05
N VAL A 370 9.85 1.76 10.91
CA VAL A 370 8.62 1.89 11.72
C VAL A 370 8.87 1.15 13.03
N LYS A 371 9.09 1.91 14.10
CA LYS A 371 9.03 1.40 15.47
C LYS A 371 7.54 1.35 15.83
N THR A 372 6.92 0.17 15.78
CA THR A 372 5.51 0.03 16.17
C THR A 372 5.39 0.13 17.69
N LYS A 373 4.72 1.17 18.16
CA LYS A 373 4.06 1.18 19.48
C LYS A 373 2.58 0.92 19.22
N ASP A 374 2.10 -0.19 19.80
CA ASP A 374 0.73 -0.46 20.20
C ASP A 374 -0.39 -0.03 19.24
N THR A 375 -0.73 -0.89 18.27
CA THR A 375 -2.12 -1.05 17.80
C THR A 375 -2.28 -2.45 17.17
N PRO A 376 -3.37 -3.19 17.44
CA PRO A 376 -3.52 -4.58 17.01
C PRO A 376 -3.92 -4.63 15.54
N PHE A 377 -3.11 -5.32 14.73
CA PHE A 377 -3.32 -5.50 13.30
C PHE A 377 -4.16 -6.76 13.06
N TYR A 378 -5.34 -6.61 12.46
CA TYR A 378 -6.02 -7.70 11.76
C TYR A 378 -5.57 -7.67 10.29
N LEU A 379 -4.36 -8.16 10.01
CA LEU A 379 -3.87 -8.35 8.64
C LEU A 379 -4.39 -9.67 8.09
N ASN A 380 -4.75 -9.69 6.81
CA ASN A 380 -4.77 -10.93 6.03
C ASN A 380 -3.34 -11.47 5.95
N TYR A 381 -2.97 -12.28 6.93
CA TYR A 381 -1.66 -12.90 7.04
C TYR A 381 -1.48 -13.89 5.88
N ARG A 382 -0.56 -13.59 4.96
CA ARG A 382 0.05 -14.64 4.13
C ARG A 382 0.61 -15.69 5.09
N ILE A 383 0.24 -16.95 4.89
CA ILE A 383 0.83 -18.07 5.65
C ILE A 383 2.34 -18.10 5.35
N MET A 384 3.14 -17.66 6.31
CA MET A 384 4.59 -17.74 6.28
C MET A 384 5.07 -19.10 6.79
N LYS A 385 6.21 -19.56 6.28
CA LYS A 385 6.95 -20.69 6.83
C LYS A 385 8.19 -20.22 7.59
N ILE A 386 8.24 -20.53 8.88
CA ILE A 386 9.25 -19.99 9.82
C ILE A 386 10.01 -21.15 10.44
N VAL A 387 11.35 -21.12 10.33
CA VAL A 387 12.24 -22.08 10.99
C VAL A 387 13.00 -21.40 12.11
N TYR A 388 12.88 -21.90 13.34
CA TYR A 388 13.72 -21.51 14.48
C TYR A 388 14.83 -22.53 14.70
N CYS A 389 16.06 -22.06 14.93
CA CYS A 389 17.20 -22.89 15.31
C CYS A 389 17.59 -22.63 16.77
N ILE A 390 17.70 -23.70 17.56
CA ILE A 390 18.12 -23.69 18.97
C ILE A 390 18.91 -24.98 19.28
N SER A 391 19.77 -25.01 20.30
CA SER A 391 20.39 -26.27 20.76
C SER A 391 19.36 -27.27 21.26
N ASP A 392 18.61 -26.87 22.29
CA ASP A 392 17.66 -27.69 23.03
C ASP A 392 16.47 -26.83 23.45
N HIS A 393 15.25 -27.23 23.07
CA HIS A 393 14.02 -26.51 23.41
C HIS A 393 13.41 -26.92 24.76
N SER A 394 13.94 -27.96 25.40
CA SER A 394 13.34 -28.57 26.59
C SER A 394 13.75 -27.90 27.91
N ARG A 395 14.75 -27.01 27.88
CA ARG A 395 15.34 -26.38 29.07
C ARG A 395 14.45 -25.30 29.67
N ALA A 396 14.60 -25.06 30.97
CA ALA A 396 13.94 -23.96 31.68
C ALA A 396 14.75 -22.66 31.60
N GLY A 397 15.00 -22.17 30.37
CA GLY A 397 15.75 -20.94 30.11
C GLY A 397 14.92 -19.81 29.50
N GLY A 398 15.48 -18.60 29.48
CA GLY A 398 14.81 -17.41 28.96
C GLY A 398 14.61 -17.44 27.44
N THR A 399 15.57 -18.03 26.71
CA THR A 399 15.49 -18.22 25.26
C THR A 399 14.37 -19.18 24.89
N GLU A 400 14.26 -20.30 25.60
CA GLU A 400 13.24 -21.33 25.41
C GLU A 400 11.86 -20.78 25.75
N ARG A 401 11.75 -19.96 26.79
CA ARG A 401 10.50 -19.24 27.12
C ARG A 401 10.09 -18.33 25.97
N THR A 402 10.99 -17.49 25.47
CA THR A 402 10.67 -16.57 24.36
C THR A 402 10.33 -17.33 23.09
N LEU A 403 11.07 -18.39 22.77
CA LEU A 403 10.79 -19.28 21.65
C LEU A 403 9.38 -19.87 21.77
N SER A 404 8.99 -20.42 22.92
CA SER A 404 7.66 -21.00 23.11
C SER A 404 6.55 -19.98 22.85
N ILE A 405 6.69 -18.75 23.37
CA ILE A 405 5.71 -17.68 23.18
C ILE A 405 5.60 -17.30 21.70
N GLN A 406 6.73 -17.07 21.03
CA GLN A 406 6.74 -16.63 19.63
C GLN A 406 6.29 -17.72 18.67
N ALA A 407 6.82 -18.93 18.81
CA ALA A 407 6.48 -20.06 17.95
C ALA A 407 5.00 -20.45 18.10
N ASN A 408 4.47 -20.49 19.33
CA ASN A 408 3.05 -20.76 19.56
C ASN A 408 2.19 -19.66 18.95
N HIS A 409 2.55 -18.39 19.14
CA HIS A 409 1.79 -17.29 18.54
C HIS A 409 1.70 -17.45 17.01
N PHE A 410 2.82 -17.67 16.32
CA PHE A 410 2.77 -17.83 14.87
C PHE A 410 2.00 -19.08 14.42
N ALA A 411 2.19 -20.21 15.10
CA ALA A 411 1.50 -21.47 14.77
C ALA A 411 -0.02 -21.36 14.98
N GLU A 412 -0.46 -20.71 16.07
CA GLU A 412 -1.88 -20.50 16.34
C GLU A 412 -2.55 -19.52 15.35
N HIS A 413 -1.77 -18.61 14.74
CA HIS A 413 -2.24 -17.71 13.69
C HIS A 413 -2.09 -18.30 12.27
N GLY A 414 -1.92 -19.62 12.16
CA GLY A 414 -1.98 -20.34 10.89
C GLY A 414 -0.67 -20.35 10.08
N HIS A 415 0.45 -19.92 10.66
CA HIS A 415 1.76 -20.03 10.02
C HIS A 415 2.35 -21.44 10.17
N ASP A 416 3.18 -21.84 9.19
CA ASP A 416 3.88 -23.12 9.21
C ASP A 416 5.19 -22.97 9.99
N VAL A 417 5.19 -23.40 11.26
CA VAL A 417 6.30 -23.17 12.19
C VAL A 417 7.08 -24.45 12.42
N HIS A 418 8.40 -24.34 12.27
CA HIS A 418 9.35 -25.42 12.46
C HIS A 418 10.38 -25.05 13.54
N ILE A 419 10.69 -25.98 14.43
CA ILE A 419 11.77 -25.84 15.42
C ILE A 419 12.84 -26.89 15.13
N VAL A 420 14.05 -26.44 14.86
CA VAL A 420 15.21 -27.27 14.57
C VAL A 420 16.14 -27.28 15.79
N THR A 421 16.37 -28.46 16.34
CA THR A 421 17.29 -28.68 17.46
C THR A 421 18.53 -29.45 17.06
N THR A 422 19.60 -29.30 17.85
CA THR A 422 20.87 -29.99 17.61
C THR A 422 21.25 -30.96 18.73
N GLU A 423 20.75 -30.77 19.94
CA GLU A 423 21.00 -31.64 21.09
C GLU A 423 19.88 -32.65 21.33
N ILE A 424 20.19 -33.67 22.14
CA ILE A 424 19.18 -34.54 22.74
C ILE A 424 18.47 -33.73 23.84
N PRO A 425 17.13 -33.73 23.91
CA PRO A 425 16.40 -32.99 24.93
C PRO A 425 16.87 -33.36 26.34
N LEU A 426 17.22 -32.35 27.15
CA LEU A 426 17.58 -32.55 28.55
C LEU A 426 16.40 -33.08 29.38
N ARG A 427 15.17 -32.75 28.98
CA ARG A 427 13.94 -33.19 29.63
C ARG A 427 13.05 -33.94 28.65
N GLU A 428 12.40 -35.00 29.14
CA GLU A 428 11.39 -35.75 28.38
C GLU A 428 10.19 -34.86 28.02
N LYS A 429 9.78 -33.97 28.94
CA LYS A 429 8.80 -32.92 28.70
C LYS A 429 9.47 -31.55 28.70
N PRO A 430 9.28 -30.72 27.66
CA PRO A 430 9.79 -29.36 27.65
C PRO A 430 9.31 -28.55 28.86
N ALA A 431 10.14 -27.63 29.35
CA ALA A 431 9.79 -26.75 30.46
C ALA A 431 8.67 -25.76 30.14
N PHE A 432 8.42 -25.50 28.85
CA PHE A 432 7.37 -24.62 28.35
C PHE A 432 6.53 -25.37 27.31
N GLU A 433 5.22 -25.12 27.29
CA GLU A 433 4.31 -25.78 26.36
C GLU A 433 4.50 -25.26 24.94
N PHE A 434 4.48 -26.18 23.98
CA PHE A 434 4.50 -25.88 22.55
C PHE A 434 3.20 -26.37 21.92
N SER A 435 2.67 -25.60 20.98
CA SER A 435 1.48 -25.99 20.21
C SER A 435 1.75 -27.26 19.40
N ASP A 436 0.76 -28.15 19.35
CA ASP A 436 0.79 -29.36 18.53
C ASP A 436 0.86 -29.06 17.01
N LYS A 437 0.66 -27.80 16.61
CA LYS A 437 0.81 -27.31 15.23
C LYS A 437 2.27 -27.07 14.83
N ILE A 438 3.21 -27.13 15.77
CA ILE A 438 4.64 -26.88 15.52
C ILE A 438 5.36 -28.16 15.10
N ASN A 439 6.12 -28.08 14.00
CA ASN A 439 6.90 -29.18 13.48
C ASN A 439 8.32 -29.21 14.09
N PHE A 440 8.68 -30.27 14.81
CA PHE A 440 10.00 -30.42 15.42
C PHE A 440 10.96 -31.26 14.58
N HIS A 441 12.21 -30.81 14.47
CA HIS A 441 13.27 -31.45 13.70
C HIS A 441 14.54 -31.55 14.54
N ASN A 442 15.01 -32.75 14.85
CA ASN A 442 16.29 -32.92 15.55
C ASN A 442 17.40 -33.35 14.59
N LEU A 443 18.42 -32.51 14.44
CA LEU A 443 19.58 -32.80 13.57
C LEU A 443 20.54 -33.82 14.20
N ASN A 444 20.40 -34.13 15.49
CA ASN A 444 21.24 -35.06 16.26
C ASN A 444 22.73 -34.76 16.09
N ILE A 445 23.13 -33.50 16.31
CA ILE A 445 24.54 -33.08 16.23
C ILE A 445 25.26 -33.35 17.55
N CYS A 446 24.59 -33.12 18.68
CA CYS A 446 25.04 -33.39 20.04
C CYS A 446 26.41 -32.77 20.36
N TYR A 447 26.53 -31.45 20.33
CA TYR A 447 27.75 -30.72 20.68
C TYR A 447 28.15 -30.94 22.14
N GLU A 448 27.21 -31.16 23.05
CA GLU A 448 27.50 -31.34 24.48
C GLU A 448 28.29 -32.62 24.77
N ALA A 449 28.09 -33.67 23.97
CA ALA A 449 28.80 -34.95 24.11
C ALA A 449 30.34 -34.83 23.98
N VAL A 450 30.84 -33.70 23.46
CA VAL A 450 32.28 -33.48 23.25
C VAL A 450 32.82 -32.34 24.12
N ASN A 451 31.96 -31.67 24.90
CA ASN A 451 32.34 -30.49 25.68
C ASN A 451 33.22 -30.80 26.89
N ASN A 452 33.20 -32.04 27.40
CA ASN A 452 33.96 -32.48 28.58
C ASN A 452 35.43 -32.92 28.31
N SER A 453 35.97 -32.71 27.10
CA SER A 453 37.35 -33.10 26.77
C SER A 453 38.32 -31.90 26.73
N MET A 454 39.42 -31.92 27.50
CA MET A 454 40.41 -30.82 27.54
C MET A 454 41.57 -30.96 26.53
N SER A 455 41.36 -31.53 25.34
CA SER A 455 42.44 -31.84 24.38
C SER A 455 42.25 -31.20 22.98
N PRO A 456 43.31 -31.10 22.14
CA PRO A 456 43.21 -30.63 20.74
C PRO A 456 42.16 -31.37 19.90
N VAL A 457 41.81 -32.60 20.30
CA VAL A 457 40.73 -33.40 19.72
C VAL A 457 39.37 -32.69 19.84
N LYS A 458 39.14 -31.89 20.88
CA LYS A 458 37.92 -31.08 21.06
C LYS A 458 37.74 -30.05 19.93
N ILE A 459 38.82 -29.39 19.51
CA ILE A 459 38.77 -28.40 18.43
C ILE A 459 38.40 -29.10 17.11
N TRP A 460 39.07 -30.22 16.81
CA TRP A 460 38.80 -30.97 15.59
C TRP A 460 37.38 -31.54 15.54
N ASN A 461 36.90 -32.09 16.65
CA ASN A 461 35.53 -32.59 16.77
C ASN A 461 34.48 -31.47 16.65
N ARG A 462 34.75 -30.28 17.20
CA ARG A 462 33.85 -29.13 17.07
C ARG A 462 33.76 -28.65 15.62
N ILE A 463 34.88 -28.60 14.91
CA ILE A 463 34.90 -28.29 13.47
C ILE A 463 34.12 -29.34 12.68
N ARG A 464 34.35 -30.63 12.97
CA ARG A 464 33.63 -31.75 12.31
C ARG A 464 32.12 -31.65 12.54
N LYS A 465 31.67 -31.44 13.78
CA LYS A 465 30.25 -31.23 14.10
C LYS A 465 29.69 -29.96 13.46
N GLY A 466 30.46 -28.87 13.39
CA GLY A 466 30.09 -27.66 12.65
C GLY A 466 29.82 -27.90 11.17
N LYS A 467 30.69 -28.66 10.49
CA LYS A 467 30.48 -29.06 9.08
C LYS A 467 29.23 -29.93 8.92
N GLU A 468 29.03 -30.88 9.82
CA GLU A 468 27.86 -31.77 9.79
C GLU A 468 26.55 -31.02 10.05
N HIS A 469 26.55 -30.11 11.03
CA HIS A 469 25.42 -29.22 11.30
C HIS A 469 25.10 -28.36 10.07
N LYS A 470 26.11 -27.73 9.47
CA LYS A 470 25.93 -26.95 8.24
C LYS A 470 25.28 -27.79 7.12
N ARG A 471 25.77 -29.00 6.89
CA ARG A 471 25.26 -29.91 5.86
C ARG A 471 23.79 -30.28 6.12
N LYS A 472 23.48 -30.81 7.30
CA LYS A 472 22.13 -31.26 7.67
C LYS A 472 21.12 -30.12 7.71
N LEU A 473 21.51 -28.97 8.29
CA LEU A 473 20.63 -27.80 8.30
C LEU A 473 20.38 -27.30 6.87
N ASN A 474 21.40 -27.24 6.02
CA ASN A 474 21.23 -26.83 4.63
C ASN A 474 20.28 -27.77 3.87
N GLU A 475 20.43 -29.09 4.01
CA GLU A 475 19.53 -30.08 3.41
C GLU A 475 18.09 -29.88 3.87
N LEU A 476 17.88 -29.74 5.18
CA LEU A 476 16.54 -29.52 5.75
C LEU A 476 15.91 -28.22 5.24
N LEU A 477 16.65 -27.12 5.21
CA LEU A 477 16.12 -25.84 4.76
C LEU A 477 15.78 -25.83 3.27
N HIS A 478 16.49 -26.59 2.43
CA HIS A 478 16.13 -26.77 1.01
C HIS A 478 14.85 -27.60 0.84
N VAL A 479 14.59 -28.56 1.73
CA VAL A 479 13.33 -29.31 1.75
C VAL A 479 12.18 -28.44 2.24
N LEU A 480 12.37 -27.72 3.34
CA LEU A 480 11.32 -26.91 3.95
C LEU A 480 10.99 -25.67 3.10
N ARG A 481 11.99 -25.06 2.45
CA ARG A 481 11.90 -23.78 1.74
C ARG A 481 11.21 -22.69 2.57
N PRO A 482 11.75 -22.34 3.75
CA PRO A 482 11.11 -21.36 4.62
C PRO A 482 11.21 -19.94 4.06
N ASP A 483 10.30 -19.05 4.49
CA ASP A 483 10.44 -17.61 4.25
C ASP A 483 11.50 -17.02 5.20
N PHE A 484 11.54 -17.50 6.45
CA PHE A 484 12.47 -17.03 7.48
C PHE A 484 13.19 -18.20 8.16
N THR A 485 14.51 -18.06 8.35
CA THR A 485 15.29 -18.91 9.28
C THR A 485 15.86 -18.04 10.39
N ILE A 486 15.43 -18.29 11.61
CA ILE A 486 15.76 -17.51 12.82
C ILE A 486 16.69 -18.34 13.70
N SER A 487 17.92 -17.89 13.90
CA SER A 487 18.81 -18.48 14.91
C SER A 487 18.64 -17.79 16.25
N LEU A 488 18.50 -18.58 17.31
CA LEU A 488 18.48 -18.10 18.70
C LEU A 488 19.89 -18.00 19.29
N PHE A 489 20.86 -17.70 18.44
CA PHE A 489 22.25 -17.41 18.78
C PHE A 489 23.07 -18.63 19.26
N ASP A 490 22.99 -19.72 18.52
CA ASP A 490 23.69 -20.97 18.81
C ASP A 490 24.82 -21.29 17.81
N HIS A 491 25.20 -22.56 17.68
CA HIS A 491 26.34 -23.03 16.88
C HIS A 491 26.26 -22.68 15.38
N GLU A 492 25.06 -22.55 14.82
CA GLU A 492 24.82 -22.16 13.42
C GLU A 492 25.19 -20.72 13.10
N LEU A 493 25.37 -19.85 14.10
CA LEU A 493 25.77 -18.44 13.92
C LEU A 493 26.95 -18.28 12.97
N SER A 494 27.91 -19.20 13.04
CA SER A 494 29.14 -19.15 12.25
C SER A 494 28.95 -19.38 10.75
N PHE A 495 27.82 -19.96 10.32
CA PHE A 495 27.62 -20.34 8.92
C PHE A 495 26.21 -20.09 8.38
N LEU A 496 25.22 -19.73 9.19
CA LEU A 496 23.82 -19.59 8.76
C LEU A 496 23.67 -18.63 7.57
N HIS A 497 24.38 -17.51 7.60
CA HIS A 497 24.41 -16.49 6.54
C HIS A 497 24.91 -17.03 5.18
N SER A 498 25.65 -18.14 5.19
CA SER A 498 26.21 -18.76 3.98
C SER A 498 25.28 -19.78 3.33
N LEU A 499 24.17 -20.13 3.97
CA LEU A 499 23.18 -21.07 3.43
C LEU A 499 22.29 -20.37 2.41
N LYS A 500 22.15 -20.95 1.21
CA LYS A 500 21.43 -20.36 0.07
C LYS A 500 20.11 -21.06 -0.24
N ASP A 501 19.35 -21.39 0.81
CA ASP A 501 18.01 -21.99 0.69
C ASP A 501 16.88 -21.01 0.29
N GLY A 502 17.20 -19.71 0.17
CA GLY A 502 16.26 -18.67 -0.26
C GLY A 502 15.54 -17.94 0.88
N SER A 503 15.67 -18.39 2.13
CA SER A 503 15.03 -17.74 3.28
C SER A 503 15.81 -16.52 3.77
N LEU A 504 15.09 -15.56 4.36
CA LEU A 504 15.72 -14.47 5.10
C LEU A 504 16.33 -15.00 6.40
N LYS A 505 17.58 -14.63 6.66
CA LYS A 505 18.33 -15.07 7.85
C LYS A 505 18.24 -14.03 8.95
N ILE A 506 17.70 -14.43 10.10
CA ILE A 506 17.53 -13.56 11.27
C ILE A 506 18.32 -14.15 12.43
N LEU A 507 18.99 -13.27 13.17
CA LEU A 507 19.70 -13.62 14.39
C LEU A 507 19.00 -12.95 15.57
N GLN A 508 18.56 -13.75 16.54
CA GLN A 508 17.85 -13.26 17.70
C GLN A 508 18.69 -13.53 18.96
N TYR A 509 19.06 -12.46 19.65
CA TYR A 509 19.89 -12.53 20.84
C TYR A 509 19.05 -12.24 22.09
N HIS A 510 18.89 -13.26 22.95
CA HIS A 510 18.03 -13.20 24.14
C HIS A 510 18.81 -12.99 25.45
N PHE A 511 19.98 -12.34 25.38
CA PHE A 511 20.76 -12.03 26.57
C PHE A 511 21.00 -10.52 26.70
N SER A 512 21.25 -10.07 27.94
CA SER A 512 21.60 -8.67 28.20
C SER A 512 22.90 -8.31 27.45
N ARG A 513 23.03 -7.05 27.03
CA ARG A 513 24.16 -6.51 26.25
C ARG A 513 25.55 -6.81 26.85
N TYR A 514 25.62 -7.18 28.13
CA TYR A 514 26.85 -7.51 28.86
C TYR A 514 26.95 -8.96 29.34
N SER A 515 25.95 -9.82 29.11
CA SER A 515 25.93 -11.19 29.65
C SER A 515 27.17 -12.00 29.24
N ARG A 516 27.55 -11.96 27.96
CA ARG A 516 28.70 -12.70 27.43
C ARG A 516 30.02 -12.13 27.92
N ALA A 517 30.09 -10.80 28.09
CA ALA A 517 31.25 -10.14 28.66
C ALA A 517 31.43 -10.51 30.13
N ILE A 518 30.34 -10.67 30.88
CA ILE A 518 30.32 -11.14 32.26
C ILE A 518 30.69 -12.63 32.33
N GLU A 519 30.09 -13.48 31.49
CA GLU A 519 30.35 -14.92 31.43
C GLU A 519 31.81 -15.25 31.07
N LEU A 520 32.40 -14.53 30.10
CA LEU A 520 33.83 -14.65 29.76
C LEU A 520 34.74 -14.17 30.90
N LYS A 521 34.30 -13.15 31.67
CA LYS A 521 35.02 -12.66 32.86
C LYS A 521 35.02 -13.67 34.01
N TYR A 522 33.90 -14.39 34.20
CA TYR A 522 33.74 -15.38 35.27
C TYR A 522 34.31 -16.76 34.91
N ASN A 523 34.32 -17.16 33.63
CA ASN A 523 34.85 -18.45 33.18
C ASN A 523 36.35 -18.43 32.81
N GLY A 524 37.09 -17.37 33.19
CA GLY A 524 38.55 -17.31 33.05
C GLY A 524 39.08 -17.21 31.62
N ALA A 525 38.23 -16.90 30.63
CA ALA A 525 38.66 -16.74 29.25
C ALA A 525 39.23 -15.32 29.03
N LEU A 526 40.56 -15.25 28.97
CA LEU A 526 41.34 -14.04 28.72
C LEU A 526 40.80 -13.20 27.56
N HIS A 527 40.78 -11.88 27.81
CA HIS A 527 40.53 -10.77 26.90
C HIS A 527 40.71 -11.07 25.40
N ILE A 528 39.59 -11.12 24.68
CA ILE A 528 39.56 -10.72 23.27
C ILE A 528 38.79 -9.41 23.22
N ARG A 529 39.47 -8.35 22.78
CA ARG A 529 38.93 -7.00 22.60
C ARG A 529 37.65 -7.07 21.76
N SER A 530 36.56 -6.56 22.32
CA SER A 530 35.33 -6.23 21.60
C SER A 530 35.61 -5.06 20.65
N GLY A 531 36.03 -5.37 19.43
CA GLY A 531 35.97 -4.47 18.30
C GLY A 531 34.78 -4.86 17.43
N LEU A 532 33.81 -3.95 17.33
CA LEU A 532 32.68 -3.94 16.39
C LEU A 532 31.65 -5.07 16.51
N LEU A 533 30.52 -4.73 17.16
CA LEU A 533 29.16 -4.92 16.63
C LEU A 533 28.27 -3.80 17.17
#